data_AF-A0A2A2D7P4-F1
#
_entry.id   AF-A0A2A2D7P4-F1
#
_cell.length_a   1.000
_cell.length_b   1.000
_cell.length_c   1.000
_cell.angle_alpha   90.00
_cell.angle_beta   90.00
_cell.angle_gamma   90.00
#
_symmetry.space_group_name_H-M   'P 1'
#
loop_
_entity.id
_entity.type
_entity.pdbx_description
1 polymer ?
#
loop_
_entity_poly.entity_id
_entity_poly.type
_entity_poly.pdbx_seq_one_letter_code
_entity_poly.pdbx_strand_id
1 'polypeptide(L)'
;MSILDDLTAAAGRPGLPVRDRQQLVRVIDETHEIDGTVFDLGRRLVDATGGRWAWTGRRDGQGSPLMRFVPRPGDEPDMAAAERVPVPLTDLWWFHGPLLPEQRPLRAEDYRRALRAPSPRDVFGGAA
;
A
#
# COMPACT_ATOMS: atom_id res chain seq x y z
N MET A 1 -14.60 12.38 5.75
CA MET A 1 -13.37 13.21 5.71
C MET A 1 -12.30 12.28 5.16
N SER A 2 -11.78 12.56 3.96
CA SER A 2 -10.81 11.67 3.29
C SER A 2 -9.40 11.90 3.86
N ILE A 3 -8.61 10.83 3.99
CA ILE A 3 -7.22 10.93 4.44
C ILE A 3 -6.38 11.77 3.46
N LEU A 4 -6.74 11.78 2.17
CA LEU A 4 -6.04 12.56 1.15
C LEU A 4 -6.27 14.07 1.34
N ASP A 5 -7.46 14.47 1.78
CA ASP A 5 -7.75 15.87 2.13
C ASP A 5 -6.90 16.32 3.31
N ASP A 6 -6.80 15.48 4.35
CA ASP A 6 -6.00 15.76 5.55
C ASP A 6 -4.50 15.86 5.23
N LEU A 7 -3.98 14.94 4.41
CA LEU A 7 -2.59 14.95 3.97
C LEU A 7 -2.28 16.18 3.10
N THR A 8 -3.20 16.54 2.20
CA THR A 8 -3.05 17.73 1.34
C THR A 8 -3.05 19.01 2.17
N ALA A 9 -3.97 19.11 3.14
CA ALA A 9 -4.01 20.23 4.08
C ALA A 9 -2.73 20.32 4.93
N ALA A 10 -2.18 19.18 5.37
CA ALA A 10 -0.92 19.14 6.11
C ALA A 10 0.27 19.61 5.26
N ALA A 11 0.34 19.23 3.99
CA ALA A 11 1.41 19.63 3.06
C ALA A 11 1.41 21.15 2.78
N GLY A 12 0.24 21.79 2.84
CA GLY A 12 0.07 23.24 2.67
C GLY A 12 0.42 24.10 3.89
N ARG A 13 0.77 23.51 5.04
CA ARG A 13 1.04 24.28 6.26
C ARG A 13 2.30 25.14 6.14
N PRO A 14 2.25 26.42 6.56
CA PRO A 14 3.43 27.27 6.60
C PRO A 14 4.44 26.76 7.64
N GLY A 15 5.73 26.95 7.38
CA GLY A 15 6.81 26.57 8.30
C GLY A 15 7.22 25.09 8.27
N LEU A 16 6.61 24.26 7.42
CA LEU A 16 7.02 22.86 7.28
C LEU A 16 8.42 22.76 6.64
N PRO A 17 9.36 21.98 7.20
CA PRO A 17 10.64 21.71 6.56
C PRO A 17 10.47 21.13 5.14
N VAL A 18 11.37 21.49 4.23
CA VAL A 18 11.31 21.05 2.82
C VAL A 18 11.28 19.52 2.72
N ARG A 19 12.08 18.82 3.54
CA ARG A 19 12.11 17.36 3.59
C ARG A 19 10.75 16.77 3.96
N ASP A 20 10.10 17.34 4.97
CA ASP A 20 8.81 16.84 5.45
C ASP A 20 7.72 17.10 4.41
N ARG A 21 7.78 18.24 3.70
CA ARG A 21 6.86 18.53 2.61
C ARG A 21 7.03 17.56 1.45
N GLN A 22 8.27 17.26 1.06
CA GLN A 22 8.57 16.26 0.03
C GLN A 22 8.07 14.88 0.42
N GLN A 23 8.24 14.50 1.70
CA GLN A 23 7.72 13.24 2.22
C GLN A 23 6.18 13.20 2.13
N LEU A 24 5.49 14.28 2.49
CA LEU A 24 4.02 14.34 2.40
C LEU A 24 3.54 14.28 0.95
N VAL A 25 4.16 15.03 0.03
CA VAL A 25 3.83 14.98 -1.40
C VAL A 25 3.98 13.55 -1.94
N ARG A 26 5.04 12.86 -1.54
CA ARG A 26 5.25 11.47 -1.90
C ARG A 26 4.14 10.56 -1.35
N VAL A 27 3.80 10.70 -0.06
CA VAL A 27 2.73 9.91 0.56
C VAL A 27 1.39 10.16 -0.13
N ILE A 28 1.09 11.42 -0.49
CA ILE A 28 -0.13 11.78 -1.23
C ILE A 28 -0.16 11.07 -2.59
N ASP A 29 0.94 11.10 -3.33
CA ASP A 29 1.03 10.46 -4.65
C ASP A 29 0.93 8.94 -4.57
N GLU A 30 1.54 8.34 -3.54
CA GLU A 30 1.51 6.91 -3.22
C GLU A 30 0.21 6.47 -2.50
N THR A 31 -0.76 7.37 -2.30
CA THR A 31 -2.04 7.02 -1.67
C THR A 31 -3.19 7.11 -2.68
N HIS A 32 -4.12 6.15 -2.60
CA HIS A 32 -5.36 6.20 -3.37
C HIS A 32 -6.53 5.69 -2.53
N GLU A 33 -7.73 6.23 -2.74
CA GLU A 33 -8.92 5.85 -1.99
C GLU A 33 -10.02 5.41 -2.96
N ILE A 34 -10.63 4.26 -2.68
CA ILE A 34 -11.80 3.73 -3.41
C ILE A 34 -12.83 3.31 -2.38
N ASP A 35 -14.03 3.90 -2.44
CA ASP A 35 -15.15 3.62 -1.51
C ASP A 35 -14.75 3.62 -0.02
N GLY A 36 -13.93 4.58 0.40
CA GLY A 36 -13.43 4.69 1.78
C GLY A 36 -12.28 3.74 2.13
N THR A 37 -11.89 2.86 1.22
CA THR A 37 -10.71 1.98 1.38
C THR A 37 -9.47 2.70 0.88
N VAL A 38 -8.47 2.84 1.75
CA VAL A 38 -7.20 3.50 1.45
C VAL A 38 -6.16 2.47 1.02
N PHE A 39 -5.55 2.69 -0.14
CA PHE A 39 -4.47 1.90 -0.70
C PHE A 39 -3.14 2.65 -0.60
N ASP A 40 -2.15 1.96 -0.05
CA ASP A 40 -0.74 2.34 -0.12
C ASP A 40 -0.13 1.73 -1.40
N LEU A 41 0.02 2.56 -2.43
CA LEU A 41 0.59 2.21 -3.74
C LEU A 41 2.09 1.96 -3.67
N GLY A 42 2.77 2.35 -2.59
CA GLY A 42 4.16 2.01 -2.32
C GLY A 42 4.34 0.52 -2.02
N ARG A 43 3.25 -0.20 -1.76
CA ARG A 43 3.24 -1.65 -1.54
C ARG A 43 2.67 -2.40 -2.73
N ARG A 44 3.08 -3.66 -2.85
CA ARG A 44 2.39 -4.61 -3.73
C ARG A 44 1.04 -4.95 -3.10
N LEU A 45 0.04 -5.09 -3.95
CA LEU A 45 -1.30 -5.52 -3.59
C LEU A 45 -1.50 -6.95 -4.09
N VAL A 46 -2.38 -7.68 -3.42
CA VAL A 46 -2.73 -9.07 -3.73
C VAL A 46 -4.24 -9.13 -3.85
N ASP A 47 -4.72 -9.70 -4.93
CA ASP A 47 -6.15 -9.91 -5.15
C ASP A 47 -6.66 -11.20 -4.50
N ALA A 48 -7.97 -11.44 -4.61
CA ALA A 48 -8.62 -12.63 -4.05
C ALA A 48 -8.16 -13.96 -4.68
N THR A 49 -7.60 -13.95 -5.89
CA THR A 49 -7.04 -15.15 -6.56
C THR A 49 -5.57 -15.37 -6.21
N GLY A 50 -4.96 -14.43 -5.49
CA GLY A 50 -3.54 -14.45 -5.15
C GLY A 50 -2.65 -13.77 -6.20
N GLY A 51 -3.25 -13.17 -7.23
CA GLY A 51 -2.56 -12.34 -8.21
C GLY A 51 -1.93 -11.13 -7.54
N ARG A 52 -0.70 -10.80 -7.95
CA ARG A 52 0.10 -9.73 -7.31
C ARG A 52 0.17 -8.55 -8.25
N TRP A 53 -0.11 -7.39 -7.72
CA TRP A 53 -0.19 -6.15 -8.48
C TRP A 53 0.76 -5.11 -7.88
N ALA A 54 1.48 -4.41 -8.75
CA ALA A 54 2.33 -3.29 -8.36
C ALA A 54 1.92 -2.04 -9.11
N TRP A 55 1.92 -0.91 -8.42
CA TRP A 55 1.72 0.37 -9.08
C TRP A 55 2.87 0.67 -10.05
N THR A 56 2.53 1.23 -11.21
CA THR A 56 3.51 1.57 -12.26
C THR A 56 4.14 2.95 -12.08
N GLY A 57 3.68 3.73 -11.09
CA GLY A 57 4.03 5.15 -10.95
C GLY A 57 3.22 6.06 -11.89
N ARG A 58 2.22 5.52 -12.59
CA ARG A 58 1.35 6.25 -13.52
C ARG A 58 -0.11 6.13 -13.12
N ARG A 59 -0.89 7.11 -13.56
CA ARG A 59 -2.36 7.13 -13.47
C ARG A 59 -2.95 7.23 -14.88
N ASP A 60 -4.19 6.81 -15.04
CA ASP A 60 -4.95 6.99 -16.28
C ASP A 60 -5.51 8.43 -16.40
N GLY A 61 -6.31 8.69 -17.45
CA GLY A 61 -6.93 9.99 -17.68
C GLY A 61 -8.00 10.37 -16.65
N GLN A 62 -8.44 9.43 -15.81
CA GLN A 62 -9.41 9.64 -14.73
C GLN A 62 -8.74 9.73 -13.35
N GLY A 63 -7.41 9.62 -13.29
CA GLY A 63 -6.64 9.66 -12.04
C GLY A 63 -6.51 8.32 -11.31
N SER A 64 -7.02 7.21 -11.88
CA SER A 64 -6.88 5.88 -11.30
C SER A 64 -5.44 5.37 -11.47
N PRO A 65 -4.78 4.86 -10.42
CA PRO A 65 -3.46 4.25 -10.52
C PRO A 65 -3.43 3.09 -11.50
N LEU A 66 -2.45 3.08 -12.41
CA LEU A 66 -2.23 1.97 -13.33
C LEU A 66 -1.36 0.91 -12.65
N MET A 67 -1.89 -0.30 -12.56
CA MET A 67 -1.30 -1.44 -11.89
C MET A 67 -0.80 -2.45 -12.91
N ARG A 68 0.31 -3.11 -12.61
CA ARG A 68 0.84 -4.22 -13.43
C ARG A 68 0.86 -5.50 -12.61
N PHE A 69 0.59 -6.62 -13.27
CA PHE A 69 0.77 -7.92 -12.66
C PHE A 69 2.26 -8.19 -12.40
N VAL A 70 2.54 -8.88 -11.30
CA VAL A 70 3.88 -9.25 -10.86
C VAL A 70 3.94 -10.78 -10.74
N PRO A 71 4.48 -11.49 -11.74
CA PRO A 71 4.57 -12.94 -11.70
C PRO A 71 5.46 -13.41 -10.54
N ARG A 72 5.11 -14.57 -9.99
CA ARG A 72 5.91 -15.28 -9.00
C ARG A 72 6.93 -16.16 -9.70
N PRO A 73 8.10 -16.40 -9.07
CA PRO A 73 8.99 -17.45 -9.53
C PRO A 73 8.25 -18.80 -9.55
N GLY A 74 8.16 -19.43 -10.73
CA GLY A 74 7.47 -20.70 -10.92
C GLY A 74 6.08 -20.60 -11.57
N ASP A 75 5.55 -19.40 -11.82
CA ASP A 75 4.33 -19.23 -12.61
C ASP A 75 4.59 -19.62 -14.08
N GLU A 76 3.62 -20.28 -14.71
CA GLU A 76 3.75 -20.70 -16.11
C GLU A 76 3.84 -19.47 -17.05
N PRO A 77 4.74 -19.49 -18.05
CA PRO A 77 5.04 -18.35 -18.90
C PRO A 77 3.85 -17.83 -19.73
N ASP A 78 2.85 -18.67 -20.00
CA ASP A 78 1.66 -18.28 -20.76
C ASP A 78 0.70 -17.37 -19.96
N MET A 79 0.66 -17.48 -18.63
CA MET A 79 -0.05 -16.52 -17.78
C MET A 79 0.67 -15.16 -17.74
N ALA A 80 2.00 -15.16 -17.79
CA ALA A 80 2.83 -13.95 -17.71
C ALA A 80 2.84 -13.09 -18.99
N ALA A 81 2.33 -13.62 -20.12
CA ALA A 81 2.28 -12.92 -21.40
C ALA A 81 0.98 -12.09 -21.57
N ALA A 82 -0.16 -12.58 -21.05
CA ALA A 82 -1.46 -11.94 -21.21
C ALA A 82 -1.66 -10.69 -20.32
N GLU A 83 -0.97 -10.60 -19.19
CA GLU A 83 -1.19 -9.57 -18.16
C GLU A 83 -0.15 -8.41 -18.16
N ARG A 84 0.39 -8.08 -19.34
CA ARG A 84 1.37 -6.98 -19.49
C ARG A 84 0.75 -5.60 -19.66
N VAL A 85 -0.54 -5.51 -19.96
CA VAL A 85 -1.24 -4.23 -20.10
C VAL A 85 -1.55 -3.70 -18.70
N PRO A 86 -1.07 -2.50 -18.31
CA PRO A 86 -1.44 -1.93 -17.04
C PRO A 86 -2.95 -1.75 -16.93
N VAL A 87 -3.52 -2.18 -15.81
CA VAL A 87 -4.97 -2.12 -15.52
C VAL A 87 -5.21 -1.03 -14.47
N PRO A 88 -6.24 -0.19 -14.60
CA PRO A 88 -6.63 0.75 -13.55
C PRO A 88 -6.93 0.02 -12.22
N LEU A 89 -6.47 0.59 -11.10
CA LEU A 89 -6.70 0.03 -9.77
C LEU A 89 -8.19 -0.04 -9.43
N THR A 90 -8.98 0.91 -9.93
CA THR A 90 -10.44 0.91 -9.79
C THR A 90 -11.04 -0.32 -10.46
N ASP A 91 -10.62 -0.65 -11.68
CA ASP A 91 -11.09 -1.84 -12.39
C ASP A 91 -10.67 -3.12 -11.65
N LEU A 92 -9.41 -3.18 -11.19
CA LEU A 92 -8.94 -4.33 -10.40
C LEU A 92 -9.76 -4.55 -9.13
N TRP A 93 -10.07 -3.49 -8.40
CA TRP A 93 -10.94 -3.55 -7.22
C TRP A 93 -12.34 -4.05 -7.57
N TRP A 94 -12.93 -3.56 -8.66
CA TRP A 94 -14.27 -3.96 -9.10
C TRP A 94 -14.33 -5.42 -9.55
N PHE A 95 -13.33 -5.90 -10.30
CA PHE A 95 -13.34 -7.23 -10.90
C PHE A 95 -12.77 -8.33 -10.00
N HIS A 96 -11.75 -8.02 -9.19
CA HIS A 96 -11.07 -9.00 -8.35
C HIS A 96 -11.39 -8.87 -6.86
N GLY A 97 -12.22 -7.89 -6.49
CA GLY A 97 -12.65 -7.65 -5.12
C GLY A 97 -11.56 -7.02 -4.26
N PRO A 98 -11.66 -7.17 -2.92
CA PRO A 98 -10.79 -6.46 -2.01
C PRO A 98 -9.31 -6.80 -2.20
N LEU A 99 -8.52 -5.80 -2.53
CA LEU A 99 -7.08 -5.95 -2.66
C LEU A 99 -6.41 -5.80 -1.29
N LEU A 100 -5.59 -6.78 -0.94
CA LEU A 100 -4.86 -6.81 0.32
C LEU A 100 -3.40 -6.39 0.11
N PRO A 101 -2.80 -5.62 1.02
CA PRO A 101 -1.36 -5.38 0.98
C PRO A 101 -0.61 -6.70 1.06
N GLU A 102 0.36 -6.90 0.18
CA GLU A 102 1.19 -8.11 0.17
C GLU A 102 1.86 -8.27 1.54
N GLN A 103 1.66 -9.46 2.12
CA GLN A 103 2.22 -9.81 3.41
C GLN A 103 3.72 -10.05 3.25
N ARG A 104 4.54 -9.34 4.03
CA ARG A 104 5.97 -9.61 4.09
C ARG A 104 6.18 -10.87 4.94
N PRO A 105 7.01 -11.84 4.51
CA PRO A 105 7.41 -12.93 5.38
C PRO A 105 8.01 -12.38 6.68
N LEU A 106 7.47 -12.81 7.82
CA LEU A 106 8.03 -12.50 9.13
C LEU A 106 9.36 -13.24 9.28
N ARG A 107 10.42 -12.51 9.59
CA ARG A 107 11.74 -13.11 9.87
C ARG A 107 11.79 -13.54 11.33
N ALA A 108 12.62 -14.53 11.65
CA ALA A 108 12.85 -14.95 13.04
C ALA A 108 13.25 -13.78 13.95
N GLU A 109 13.96 -12.79 13.42
CA GLU A 109 14.30 -11.56 14.10
C GLU A 109 13.09 -10.71 14.49
N ASP A 110 12.07 -10.62 13.63
CA ASP A 110 10.84 -9.88 13.90
C ASP A 110 10.12 -10.49 15.13
N TYR A 111 10.07 -11.82 15.21
CA TYR A 111 9.54 -12.53 16.39
C TYR A 111 10.37 -12.31 17.65
N ARG A 112 11.71 -12.42 17.56
CA ARG A 112 12.59 -12.17 18.71
C ARG A 112 12.45 -10.74 19.23
N ARG A 113 12.31 -9.76 18.33
CA ARG A 113 12.08 -8.37 18.69
C ARG A 113 10.73 -8.19 19.39
N ALA A 114 9.66 -8.80 18.87
CA ALA A 114 8.34 -8.73 19.48
C ALA A 114 8.30 -9.38 20.88
N LEU A 115 8.97 -10.52 21.07
CA LEU A 115 9.05 -11.20 22.37
C LEU A 115 9.93 -10.47 23.39
N ARG A 116 10.87 -9.64 22.94
CA ARG A 116 11.72 -8.79 23.80
C ARG A 116 11.12 -7.42 24.06
N ALA A 117 10.09 -7.03 23.32
CA ALA A 117 9.40 -5.78 23.58
C ALA A 117 8.73 -5.88 24.96
N PRO A 118 8.84 -4.85 25.81
CA PRO A 118 8.12 -4.83 27.08
C PRO A 118 6.63 -5.02 26.78
N SER A 119 5.99 -5.91 27.52
CA SER A 119 4.56 -6.11 27.34
C SER A 119 3.82 -4.81 27.70
N PRO A 120 2.63 -4.56 27.15
CA PRO A 120 1.84 -3.39 27.55
C PRO A 120 1.61 -3.30 29.06
N ARG A 121 1.66 -4.44 29.79
CA ARG A 121 1.59 -4.47 31.26
C ARG A 121 2.83 -3.88 31.94
N ASP A 122 3.99 -3.98 31.30
CA ASP A 122 5.26 -3.43 31.80
C ASP A 122 5.38 -1.92 31.55
N VAL A 123 4.73 -1.41 30.50
CA VAL A 123 4.78 0.01 30.10
C VAL A 123 3.77 0.86 30.87
N PHE A 124 2.59 0.32 31.19
CA PHE A 124 1.52 1.07 31.86
C PHE A 124 1.39 0.77 33.36
N GLY A 125 2.40 0.13 33.97
CA GLY A 125 2.44 -0.10 35.41
C GLY A 125 1.27 -0.94 35.90
N GLY A 126 1.27 -2.24 35.58
CA GLY A 126 0.36 -3.18 36.23
C GLY A 126 0.65 -3.25 37.73
N ALA A 127 -0.21 -2.61 38.54
CA ALA A 127 -0.28 -2.88 39.96
C ALA A 127 -0.70 -4.35 40.16
N ALA A 128 0.07 -5.05 40.98
CA ALA A 128 -0.22 -6.41 41.46
C ALA A 128 -1.41 -6.41 42.43
#